data_AF-A0A1X7JS66-F1
#
_entry.id   AF-A0A1X7JS66-F1
#
_cell.length_a   1.000
_cell.length_b   1.000
_cell.length_c   1.000
_cell.angle_alpha   90.00
_cell.angle_beta   90.00
_cell.angle_gamma   90.00
#
_symmetry.space_group_name_H-M   'P 1'
#
loop_
_entity.id
_entity.type
_entity.pdbx_description
1 polymer ?
#
loop_
_entity_poly.entity_id
_entity_poly.type
_entity_poly.pdbx_seq_one_letter_code
_entity_poly.pdbx_strand_id
1 'polypeptide(L)' 'MNITKHAFERMRERGFTVEMLGKVLRRKDLVRDPSDKEGVSKITSEVDNHFWTLIVSDDLKTLITVRRAHEDEEKKARKG' A
#
# COMPACT_ATOMS: atom_id res chain seq x y z
N MET A 1 -1.10 13.12 4.11
CA MET A 1 -0.81 12.29 2.93
C MET A 1 -1.73 12.71 1.80
N ASN A 2 -1.17 12.99 0.62
CA ASN A 2 -1.88 13.32 -0.61
C ASN A 2 -2.28 12.03 -1.33
N ILE A 3 -3.55 11.90 -1.69
CA ILE A 3 -4.04 10.74 -2.46
C ILE A 3 -4.24 11.23 -3.89
N THR A 4 -3.53 10.65 -4.84
CA THR A 4 -3.73 10.99 -6.26
C THR A 4 -5.12 10.55 -6.72
N LYS A 5 -5.67 11.23 -7.74
CA LYS A 5 -6.97 10.84 -8.33
C LYS A 5 -6.96 9.37 -8.75
N HIS A 6 -5.87 8.90 -9.33
CA HIS A 6 -5.68 7.51 -9.71
C HIS A 6 -5.76 6.55 -8.52
N ALA A 7 -5.05 6.84 -7.42
CA ALA A 7 -5.14 6.04 -6.20
C ALA A 7 -6.57 6.02 -5.65
N PHE A 8 -7.25 7.17 -5.63
CA PHE A 8 -8.62 7.27 -5.13
C PHE A 8 -9.61 6.46 -5.97
N GLU A 9 -9.48 6.48 -7.29
CA GLU A 9 -10.29 5.65 -8.20
C GLU A 9 -10.06 4.15 -7.95
N ARG A 10 -8.80 3.73 -7.79
CA ARG A 10 -8.46 2.33 -7.45
C ARG A 10 -8.97 1.91 -6.08
N MET A 11 -8.86 2.79 -5.09
CA MET A 11 -9.41 2.58 -3.75
C MET A 11 -10.91 2.30 -3.82
N ARG A 12 -11.66 3.17 -4.53
CA ARG A 12 -13.10 3.02 -4.69
C ARG A 12 -13.49 1.78 -5.51
N GLU A 13 -12.80 1.49 -6.60
CA GLU A 13 -13.03 0.31 -7.45
C GLU A 13 -12.83 -1.00 -6.67
N ARG A 14 -11.84 -1.04 -5.77
CA ARG A 14 -11.45 -2.24 -5.04
C ARG A 14 -12.05 -2.33 -3.63
N GLY A 15 -12.79 -1.32 -3.19
CA GLY A 15 -13.36 -1.25 -1.85
C GLY A 15 -12.33 -0.98 -0.74
N PHE A 16 -11.18 -0.41 -1.07
CA PHE A 16 -10.16 -0.03 -0.09
C PHE A 16 -10.46 1.37 0.45
N THR A 17 -10.76 1.48 1.74
CA THR A 17 -11.16 2.77 2.34
C THR A 17 -9.97 3.54 2.90
N VAL A 18 -10.18 4.84 3.18
CA VAL A 18 -9.18 5.69 3.85
C VAL A 18 -8.90 5.19 5.28
N GLU A 19 -9.86 4.54 5.93
CA GLU A 19 -9.65 3.91 7.24
C GLU A 19 -8.67 2.74 7.14
N MET A 20 -8.82 1.89 6.11
CA MET A 20 -7.87 0.81 5.83
C MET A 20 -6.46 1.36 5.56
N LEU A 21 -6.37 2.46 4.79
CA LEU A 21 -5.11 3.17 4.57
C LEU A 21 -4.46 3.61 5.89
N GLY A 22 -5.26 4.21 6.79
CA GLY A 22 -4.83 4.60 8.11
C GLY A 22 -4.35 3.43 8.97
N LYS A 23 -5.01 2.27 8.89
CA LYS A 23 -4.58 1.04 9.56
C LYS A 23 -3.21 0.58 9.06
N VAL A 24 -2.96 0.61 7.74
CA VAL A 24 -1.65 0.26 7.17
C VAL A 24 -0.57 1.19 7.70
N LEU A 25 -0.76 2.51 7.55
CA LEU A 25 0.25 3.50 7.95
C LEU A 25 0.53 3.53 9.46
N ARG A 26 -0.42 3.05 10.27
CA ARG A 26 -0.26 2.95 11.73
C ARG A 26 0.43 1.67 12.19
N ARG A 27 0.61 0.67 11.32
CA ARG A 27 1.37 -0.53 11.70
C ARG A 27 2.83 -0.14 11.94
N LYS A 28 3.37 -0.59 13.08
CA LYS A 28 4.80 -0.43 13.39
C LYS A 28 5.68 -1.29 12.47
N ASP A 29 5.13 -2.40 11.99
CA ASP A 29 5.80 -3.36 11.11
C ASP A 29 5.49 -3.08 9.62
N LEU A 30 5.77 -1.86 9.20
CA LEU A 30 5.57 -1.46 7.81
C LEU A 30 6.76 -1.93 6.98
N VAL A 31 6.59 -3.05 6.28
CA VAL A 31 7.56 -3.50 5.28
C VAL A 31 7.49 -2.57 4.07
N ARG A 32 8.57 -1.81 3.86
CA ARG A 32 8.76 -0.97 2.68
C ARG A 32 9.73 -1.65 1.74
N ASP A 33 9.26 -2.03 0.58
CA ASP A 33 10.09 -2.50 -0.51
C ASP A 33 10.38 -1.34 -1.48
N PRO A 34 11.64 -1.13 -1.89
CA PRO A 34 11.93 -0.19 -2.97
C PRO A 34 11.17 -0.63 -4.24
N SER A 35 10.50 0.31 -4.87
CA SER A 35 9.86 0.07 -6.16
C SER A 35 10.91 0.18 -7.27
N ASP A 36 10.68 -0.45 -8.42
CA ASP A 36 11.46 -0.29 -9.64
C ASP A 36 11.47 1.15 -10.18
N LYS A 37 10.59 2.01 -9.65
CA LYS A 37 10.46 3.41 -10.02
C LYS A 37 11.17 4.29 -9.00
N GLU A 38 12.10 5.11 -9.47
CA GLU A 38 12.85 6.05 -8.64
C GLU A 38 11.91 7.00 -7.86
N GLY A 39 12.18 7.20 -6.57
CA GLY A 39 11.38 8.04 -5.68
C GLY A 39 10.04 7.43 -5.22
N VAL A 40 9.87 6.12 -5.41
CA VAL A 40 8.64 5.38 -5.06
C VAL A 40 8.97 4.13 -4.25
N SER A 41 8.18 3.88 -3.22
CA SER A 41 8.24 2.67 -2.39
C SER A 41 6.93 1.91 -2.47
N LYS A 42 7.01 0.59 -2.35
CA LYS A 42 5.88 -0.33 -2.22
C LYS A 42 5.72 -0.69 -0.75
N ILE A 43 4.50 -0.64 -0.25
CA ILE A 43 4.15 -1.04 1.11
C ILE A 43 3.14 -2.16 0.99
N THR A 44 3.49 -3.35 1.46
CA THR A 44 2.57 -4.50 1.47
C THR A 44 2.09 -4.73 2.89
N SER A 45 0.78 -4.76 3.09
CA SER A 45 0.22 -4.98 4.41
C SER A 45 -1.14 -5.67 4.38
N GLU A 46 -1.40 -6.48 5.40
CA GLU A 46 -2.68 -7.16 5.57
C GLU A 46 -3.69 -6.24 6.28
N VAL A 47 -4.84 -6.03 5.67
CA VAL A 47 -5.95 -5.27 6.23
C VAL A 47 -7.25 -5.96 5.91
N ASP A 48 -8.08 -6.18 6.94
CA ASP A 48 -9.38 -6.83 6.81
C ASP A 48 -9.27 -8.18 6.07
N ASN A 49 -8.33 -9.01 6.55
CA ASN A 49 -8.05 -10.37 6.07
C ASN A 49 -7.57 -10.46 4.61
N HIS A 50 -7.04 -9.36 4.08
CA HIS A 50 -6.59 -9.25 2.70
C HIS A 50 -5.27 -8.49 2.63
N PHE A 51 -4.35 -8.97 1.79
CA PHE A 51 -3.11 -8.24 1.55
C PHE A 51 -3.28 -7.18 0.47
N TRP A 52 -2.80 -5.99 0.80
CA TRP A 52 -2.85 -4.81 -0.05
C TRP A 52 -1.44 -4.28 -0.25
N THR A 53 -1.13 -3.95 -1.50
CA THR A 53 0.11 -3.29 -1.88
C THR A 53 -0.19 -1.84 -2.23
N LEU A 54 0.42 -0.93 -1.49
CA LEU A 54 0.31 0.51 -1.67
C LEU A 54 1.58 1.00 -2.31
N ILE A 55 1.44 1.78 -3.38
CA ILE A 55 2.56 2.44 -4.03
C ILE A 55 2.54 3.89 -3.59
N VAL A 56 3.57 4.28 -2.86
CA VAL A 56 3.71 5.60 -2.24
C VAL A 56 5.02 6.23 -2.67
N SER A 57 5.09 7.56 -2.64
CA SER A 57 6.39 8.22 -2.77
C SER A 57 7.29 7.88 -1.58
N ASP A 58 8.61 7.92 -1.77
CA ASP A 58 9.62 7.61 -0.75
C ASP A 58 9.43 8.40 0.56
N ASP A 59 9.05 9.67 0.43
CA ASP A 59 8.76 10.59 1.53
C ASP A 59 7.38 10.31 2.21
N LEU A 60 6.67 9.26 1.78
CA LEU A 60 5.34 8.82 2.24
C LEU A 60 4.24 9.89 2.17
N LYS A 61 4.53 11.07 1.62
CA LYS A 61 3.55 12.14 1.53
C LYS A 61 2.51 11.91 0.46
N THR A 62 2.73 11.02 -0.51
CA THR A 62 1.83 10.83 -1.66
C THR A 62 1.52 9.35 -1.91
N LEU A 63 0.23 9.00 -1.95
CA LEU A 63 -0.27 7.70 -2.42
C LEU A 63 -0.54 7.77 -3.91
N ILE A 64 0.20 6.96 -4.67
CA ILE A 64 0.18 6.93 -6.13
C ILE A 64 -0.85 5.90 -6.61
N THR A 65 -0.89 4.72 -6.00
CA THR A 65 -1.89 3.71 -6.32
C THR A 65 -2.04 2.67 -5.20
N VAL A 66 -3.15 1.94 -5.22
CA VAL A 66 -3.39 0.77 -4.37
C VAL A 66 -3.81 -0.41 -5.22
N ARG A 67 -3.31 -1.59 -4.89
CA ARG A 67 -3.69 -2.85 -5.54
C ARG A 67 -3.74 -3.99 -4.53
N ARG A 68 -4.35 -5.10 -4.90
CA ARG A 68 -4.19 -6.36 -4.16
C ARG A 68 -2.76 -6.85 -4.30
N ALA A 69 -2.19 -7.33 -3.21
CA ALA A 69 -0.89 -7.96 -3.24
C ALA A 69 -0.95 -9.23 -4.09
N HIS A 70 0.13 -9.51 -4.80
CA HIS A 70 0.31 -10.80 -5.46
C HIS A 70 0.78 -11.85 -4.45
N GLU A 71 0.56 -13.14 -4.72
CA GLU A 71 0.91 -14.24 -3.80
C GLU A 71 2.39 -14.20 -3.33
N ASP A 72 3.30 -13.75 -4.20
CA ASP A 72 4.71 -13.53 -3.86
C ASP A 72 4.92 -12.40 -2.84
N GLU A 73 4.19 -11.29 -2.99
CA GLU A 73 4.22 -10.16 -2.05
C GLU A 73 3.59 -10.55 -0.70
N GLU A 74 2.55 -11.38 -0.71
CA GLU A 74 1.90 -11.92 0.50
C GLU A 74 2.86 -12.80 1.30
N LYS A 75 3.57 -13.73 0.64
CA LYS A 75 4.57 -14.59 1.28
C LYS A 75 5.68 -13.79 1.92
N LYS A 76 6.10 -12.68 1.29
CA LYS A 76 7.15 -11.80 1.79
C LYS A 76 6.68 -11.02 3.02
N ALA A 77 5.47 -10.45 2.96
CA ALA A 77 4.87 -9.72 4.07
C ALA A 77 4.54 -10.61 5.28
N ARG A 78 4.26 -11.91 5.08
CA ARG A 78 4.05 -12.89 6.18
C ARG A 78 5.34 -13.34 6.86
N LYS A 79 6.50 -13.13 6.23
CA LYS A 79 7.82 -13.52 6.77
C LYS A 79 8.58 -12.36 7.41
N GLY A 80 8.12 -11.12 7.21
CA GLY A 80 8.64 -9.91 7.83
C GLY A 80 8.29 -9.84 9.30
#